data_AF-A0AAD4STV5-F1
#
_entry.id   AF-A0AAD4STV5-F1
#
_cell.length_a   1.000
_cell.length_b   1.000
_cell.length_c   1.000
_cell.angle_alpha   90.00
_cell.angle_beta   90.00
_cell.angle_gamma   90.00
#
_symmetry.space_group_name_H-M   'P 1'
#
loop_
_entity.id
_entity.type
_entity.pdbx_description
1 polymer ?
#
loop_
_entity_poly.entity_id
_entity_poly.type
_entity_poly.pdbx_seq_one_letter_code
_entity_poly.pdbx_strand_id
1 'polypeptide(L)'
;MADAPAHHMFILLGPVDKSKNHLPDILCVIQVCLEGQISRESVLKSLRDGRQPHGDQIPWKFSEQFRDTVFPSLSGARIVRIAVHPSAMKLGYGSIAVDLLTRYYEGQLTSIDAIDGEKEDEETHPVSVTEAAEKVSLLEETVKPRSDLPHLLVHLSERRPEKLHYIGVSFGLTLNLFRFWRKHKFAPFYICQIPNGVTGEHTCMVIKPLTNDDIEASGSDEWGFFSPFYQDFRRRFARFLGSSFKAMECKLAMSVLNPEINFTKSEPAAENELLNGVLSPHDLNRLEAYTRRLVDFNMILDLLPILAHQYFGEKLRVALSPVQASLLLCMGLQNQDITYVKGQLNLNRSDILVLLIKIMQKFYKYLHKVAAKEIESALPRLKKVEMLPHSISLDDELNAAAKQVMGKMKAESEGLLNQKFCSVMQLWAKKLPLRKL
;
A
#
# COMPACT_ATOMS: atom_id res chain seq x y z
N MET A 1 14.40 -6.60 32.54
CA MET A 1 15.20 -6.05 31.42
C MET A 1 16.46 -6.86 31.20
N ALA A 2 17.15 -7.32 32.26
CA ALA A 2 18.33 -8.18 32.14
C ALA A 2 18.03 -9.68 31.90
N ASP A 3 16.75 -10.05 31.77
CA ASP A 3 16.31 -11.45 31.71
C ASP A 3 16.42 -12.05 30.29
N ALA A 4 16.33 -11.22 29.25
CA ALA A 4 16.48 -11.66 27.87
C ALA A 4 17.63 -10.91 27.18
N PRO A 5 18.55 -11.62 26.51
CA PRO A 5 19.74 -11.03 25.89
C PRO A 5 19.42 -10.16 24.67
N ALA A 6 18.25 -10.35 24.06
CA ALA A 6 17.82 -9.62 22.86
C ALA A 6 17.36 -8.17 23.14
N HIS A 7 17.39 -7.72 24.41
CA HIS A 7 16.97 -6.38 24.78
C HIS A 7 18.11 -5.36 24.64
N HIS A 8 17.86 -4.32 23.84
CA HIS A 8 18.75 -3.17 23.70
C HIS A 8 18.11 -1.91 24.26
N MET A 9 18.91 -1.03 24.85
CA MET A 9 18.49 0.28 25.34
C MET A 9 19.20 1.37 24.57
N PHE A 10 18.43 2.31 24.02
CA PHE A 10 18.92 3.51 23.36
C PHE A 10 18.51 4.73 24.17
N ILE A 11 19.42 5.67 24.34
CA ILE A 11 19.21 6.86 25.15
C ILE A 11 19.52 8.09 24.30
N LEU A 12 18.59 9.02 24.24
CA LEU A 12 18.80 10.34 23.68
C LEU A 12 19.30 11.27 24.79
N LEU A 13 20.53 11.75 24.63
CA LEU A 13 21.20 12.62 25.59
C LEU A 13 21.13 14.08 25.15
N GLY A 14 21.16 14.99 26.13
CA GLY A 14 21.42 16.40 25.89
C GLY A 14 22.84 16.66 25.35
N PRO A 15 23.12 17.86 24.82
CA PRO A 15 24.46 18.21 24.38
C PRO A 15 25.46 18.11 25.55
N VAL A 16 26.54 17.37 25.34
CA VAL A 16 27.55 17.10 26.38
C VAL A 16 28.74 18.03 26.19
N ASP A 17 28.99 18.90 27.17
CA ASP A 17 30.23 19.66 27.25
C ASP A 17 31.36 18.70 27.64
N LYS A 18 32.21 18.30 26.67
CA LYS A 18 33.35 17.39 26.91
C LYS A 18 34.33 17.87 28.00
N SER A 19 34.28 19.15 28.36
CA SER A 19 35.12 19.77 29.39
C SER A 19 34.57 19.64 30.81
N LYS A 20 33.27 19.34 30.98
CA LYS A 20 32.64 19.17 32.29
C LYS A 20 32.38 17.69 32.53
N ASN A 21 32.94 17.13 33.59
CA ASN A 21 32.74 15.73 33.98
C ASN A 21 31.37 15.54 34.68
N HIS A 22 30.30 16.01 34.03
CA HIS A 22 28.91 15.89 34.50
C HIS A 22 28.19 14.81 33.72
N LEU A 23 27.31 14.07 34.39
CA LEU A 23 26.47 13.08 33.74
C LEU A 23 25.48 13.81 32.80
N PRO A 24 25.36 13.39 31.54
CA PRO A 24 24.47 14.05 30.59
C PRO A 24 23.00 13.80 30.93
N ASP A 25 22.18 14.83 30.71
CA ASP A 25 20.73 14.72 30.93
C ASP A 25 20.10 13.76 29.92
N ILE A 26 19.27 12.85 30.43
CA ILE A 26 18.53 11.86 29.64
C ILE A 26 17.19 12.46 29.20
N LEU A 27 17.04 12.69 27.90
CA LEU A 27 15.86 13.33 27.31
C LEU A 27 14.80 12.31 26.89
N CYS A 28 15.24 11.16 26.35
CA CYS A 28 14.36 10.08 25.91
C CYS A 28 15.06 8.74 26.06
N VAL A 29 14.32 7.69 26.43
CA VAL A 29 14.81 6.31 26.47
C VAL A 29 13.93 5.45 25.58
N ILE A 30 14.55 4.63 24.73
CA ILE A 30 13.88 3.62 23.93
C ILE A 30 14.42 2.24 24.30
N GLN A 31 13.52 1.34 24.68
CA GLN A 31 13.82 -0.07 24.85
C GLN A 31 13.38 -0.83 23.60
N VAL A 32 14.31 -1.57 23.01
CA VAL A 32 14.11 -2.44 21.85
C VAL A 32 14.31 -3.89 22.25
N CYS A 33 13.61 -4.81 21.59
CA CYS A 33 13.84 -6.23 21.61
C CYS A 33 14.05 -6.70 20.17
N LEU A 34 15.14 -7.40 19.87
CA LEU A 34 15.28 -8.08 18.58
C LEU A 34 14.31 -9.28 18.56
N GLU A 35 13.58 -9.44 17.46
CA GLU A 35 12.58 -10.49 17.27
C GLU A 35 12.67 -11.07 15.84
N GLY A 36 12.40 -12.37 15.68
CA GLY A 36 12.35 -13.02 14.37
C GLY A 36 13.43 -14.08 14.13
N GLN A 37 13.78 -14.31 12.86
CA GLN A 37 14.65 -15.43 12.43
C GLN A 37 14.16 -16.81 12.89
N ILE A 38 12.84 -16.99 12.94
CA ILE A 38 12.22 -18.23 13.39
C ILE A 38 12.20 -19.23 12.23
N SER A 39 12.57 -20.49 12.51
CA SER A 39 12.53 -21.57 11.54
C SER A 39 11.10 -21.85 11.07
N ARG A 40 10.92 -22.10 9.77
CA ARG A 40 9.60 -22.39 9.18
C ARG A 40 8.92 -23.59 9.82
N GLU A 41 9.69 -24.59 10.24
CA GLU A 41 9.18 -25.79 10.93
C GLU A 41 8.53 -25.43 12.28
N SER A 42 9.17 -24.54 13.04
CA SER A 42 8.63 -24.05 14.32
C SER A 42 7.33 -23.28 14.11
N VAL A 43 7.26 -22.46 13.06
CA VAL A 43 6.04 -21.72 12.69
C VAL A 43 4.91 -22.68 12.33
N LEU A 44 5.18 -23.68 11.49
CA LEU A 44 4.18 -24.68 11.11
C LEU A 44 3.69 -25.49 12.31
N LYS A 45 4.58 -25.83 13.25
CA LYS A 45 4.22 -26.51 14.50
C LYS A 45 3.32 -25.63 15.36
N SER A 46 3.66 -24.36 15.57
CA SER A 46 2.83 -23.42 16.33
C SER A 46 1.44 -23.20 15.71
N LEU A 47 1.35 -23.10 14.37
CA LEU A 47 0.09 -22.97 13.65
C LEU A 47 -0.81 -24.21 13.75
N ARG A 48 -0.21 -25.40 13.87
CA ARG A 48 -0.93 -26.67 14.12
C ARG A 48 -1.39 -26.80 15.56
N ASP A 49 -0.49 -26.50 16.50
CA ASP A 49 -0.74 -26.65 17.94
C ASP A 49 -1.63 -25.54 18.51
N GLY A 50 -1.75 -24.41 17.79
CA GLY A 50 -2.51 -23.23 18.21
C GLY A 50 -1.89 -22.52 19.43
N ARG A 51 -0.63 -22.83 19.77
CA ARG A 51 0.08 -22.26 20.91
C ARG A 51 1.15 -21.31 20.44
N GLN A 52 1.23 -20.14 21.08
CA GLN A 52 2.28 -19.15 20.85
C GLN A 52 3.33 -19.28 21.95
N PRO A 53 4.59 -19.55 21.58
CA PRO A 53 5.71 -19.47 22.51
C PRO A 53 5.83 -18.08 23.14
N HIS A 54 6.50 -18.01 24.29
CA HIS A 54 6.87 -16.73 24.90
C HIS A 54 8.00 -16.08 24.09
N GLY A 55 7.95 -14.77 23.92
CA GLY A 55 8.87 -14.02 23.05
C GLY A 55 8.27 -13.75 21.66
N ASP A 56 9.02 -13.05 20.81
CA ASP A 56 8.70 -12.82 19.39
C ASP A 56 7.23 -12.48 19.10
N GLN A 57 6.69 -11.51 19.83
CA GLN A 57 5.25 -11.23 19.81
C GLN A 57 4.75 -10.85 18.42
N ILE A 58 5.52 -10.06 17.68
CA ILE A 58 5.12 -9.59 16.37
C ILE A 58 5.14 -10.73 15.34
N PRO A 59 6.23 -11.51 15.17
CA PRO A 59 6.24 -12.69 14.31
C PRO A 59 5.07 -13.65 14.56
N TRP A 60 4.80 -14.00 15.81
CA TRP A 60 3.72 -14.94 16.15
C TRP A 60 2.34 -14.38 15.84
N LYS A 61 2.08 -13.10 16.18
CA LYS A 61 0.79 -12.46 15.86
C LYS A 61 0.58 -12.24 14.38
N PHE A 62 1.65 -11.93 13.64
CA PHE A 62 1.59 -11.79 12.20
C PHE A 62 1.23 -13.12 11.52
N SER A 63 1.91 -14.21 11.91
CA SER A 63 1.62 -15.55 11.39
C SER A 63 0.21 -16.02 11.76
N GLU A 64 -0.26 -15.74 12.98
CA GLU A 64 -1.63 -16.06 13.40
C GLU A 64 -2.68 -15.36 12.51
N GLN A 65 -2.48 -14.06 12.24
CA GLN A 65 -3.46 -13.24 11.53
C GLN A 65 -3.51 -13.52 10.02
N PHE A 66 -2.34 -13.67 9.39
CA PHE A 66 -2.24 -13.84 7.94
C PHE A 66 -2.00 -15.28 7.50
N ARG A 67 -1.77 -16.21 8.44
CA ARG A 67 -1.35 -17.59 8.16
C ARG A 67 -0.09 -17.67 7.29
N ASP A 68 0.76 -16.65 7.41
CA ASP A 68 2.01 -16.58 6.66
C ASP A 68 3.15 -17.28 7.40
N THR A 69 3.98 -17.99 6.64
CA THR A 69 5.15 -18.73 7.14
C THR A 69 6.46 -18.03 6.82
N VAL A 70 6.45 -17.02 5.95
CA VAL A 70 7.65 -16.31 5.50
C VAL A 70 8.01 -15.18 6.46
N PHE A 71 7.03 -14.38 6.89
CA PHE A 71 7.27 -13.21 7.75
C PHE A 71 8.03 -13.54 9.05
N PRO A 72 7.74 -14.63 9.79
CA PRO A 72 8.50 -14.93 11.02
C PRO A 72 9.97 -15.28 10.80
N SER A 73 10.36 -15.66 9.58
CA SER A 73 11.76 -15.88 9.22
C SER A 73 12.52 -14.57 9.01
N LEU A 74 11.81 -13.44 8.83
CA LEU A 74 12.43 -12.12 8.77
C LEU A 74 12.93 -11.69 10.15
N SER A 75 14.09 -11.04 10.16
CA SER A 75 14.63 -10.35 11.34
C SER A 75 13.96 -8.99 11.51
N GLY A 76 13.56 -8.63 12.73
CA GLY A 76 13.03 -7.32 13.06
C GLY A 76 13.30 -6.89 14.49
N ALA A 77 12.88 -5.68 14.82
CA ALA A 77 13.00 -5.13 16.16
C ALA A 77 11.64 -4.66 16.67
N ARG A 78 11.27 -5.05 17.89
CA ARG A 78 10.12 -4.50 18.59
C ARG A 78 10.55 -3.41 19.56
N ILE A 79 10.06 -2.20 19.37
CA ILE A 79 10.11 -1.15 20.39
C ILE A 79 9.14 -1.56 21.50
N VAL A 80 9.70 -1.94 22.65
CA VAL A 80 8.93 -2.38 23.83
C VAL A 80 8.38 -1.17 24.56
N ARG A 81 9.21 -0.15 24.77
CA ARG A 81 8.84 1.10 25.45
C ARG A 81 9.60 2.28 24.88
N ILE A 82 8.91 3.41 24.79
CA ILE A 82 9.49 4.74 24.60
C ILE A 82 9.08 5.61 25.77
N ALA A 83 10.04 6.27 26.40
CA ALA A 83 9.83 7.11 27.57
C ALA A 83 10.45 8.49 27.33
N VAL A 84 9.62 9.52 27.41
CA VAL A 84 10.01 10.94 27.39
C VAL A 84 9.48 11.56 28.67
N HIS A 85 10.24 12.49 29.26
CA HIS A 85 9.78 13.19 30.45
C HIS A 85 8.45 13.94 30.16
N PRO A 86 7.43 13.89 31.05
CA PRO A 86 6.11 14.47 30.79
C PRO A 86 6.14 15.97 30.43
N SER A 87 7.04 16.75 31.03
CA SER A 87 7.19 18.19 30.71
C SER A 87 7.73 18.44 29.30
N ALA A 88 8.42 17.47 28.71
CA ALA A 88 9.10 17.58 27.42
C ALA A 88 8.36 16.86 26.27
N MET A 89 7.17 16.30 26.54
CA MET A 89 6.44 15.47 25.56
C MET A 89 6.08 16.22 24.27
N LYS A 90 5.85 17.54 24.35
CA LYS A 90 5.50 18.38 23.19
C LYS A 90 6.71 18.90 22.41
N LEU A 91 7.93 18.71 22.90
CA LEU A 91 9.17 19.19 22.27
C LEU A 91 9.67 18.25 21.16
N GLY A 92 9.08 17.08 21.02
CA GLY A 92 9.35 16.18 19.89
C GLY A 92 10.57 15.26 20.06
N TYR A 93 11.18 15.18 21.25
CA TYR A 93 12.32 14.28 21.50
C TYR A 93 12.03 12.82 21.16
N GLY A 94 10.84 12.32 21.48
CA GLY A 94 10.45 10.96 21.11
C GLY A 94 10.35 10.77 19.59
N SER A 95 10.01 11.83 18.84
CA SER A 95 9.99 11.76 17.38
C SER A 95 11.39 11.68 16.79
N ILE A 96 12.30 12.50 17.32
CA ILE A 96 13.71 12.50 16.92
C ILE A 96 14.35 11.15 17.25
N ALA A 97 14.08 10.60 18.43
CA ALA A 97 14.66 9.34 18.86
C ALA A 97 14.22 8.15 17.97
N VAL A 98 12.96 8.10 17.53
CA VAL A 98 12.48 7.04 16.61
C VAL A 98 13.06 7.21 15.20
N ASP A 99 13.21 8.45 14.72
CA ASP A 99 13.84 8.73 13.42
C ASP A 99 15.33 8.31 13.42
N LEU A 100 16.09 8.72 14.43
CA LEU A 100 17.50 8.31 14.60
C LEU A 100 17.65 6.79 14.71
N LEU A 101 16.77 6.13 15.46
CA LEU A 101 16.77 4.69 15.59
C LEU A 101 16.47 4.00 14.24
N THR A 102 15.55 4.54 13.44
CA THR A 102 15.30 4.02 12.09
C THR A 102 16.57 4.14 11.24
N ARG A 103 17.18 5.33 11.21
CA ARG A 103 18.41 5.58 10.42
C ARG A 103 19.59 4.73 10.86
N TYR A 104 19.67 4.40 12.14
CA TYR A 104 20.67 3.48 12.68
C TYR A 104 20.53 2.09 12.09
N TYR A 105 19.33 1.51 12.13
CA TYR A 105 19.07 0.19 11.59
C TYR A 105 19.06 0.13 10.06
N GLU A 106 18.84 1.27 9.38
CA GLU A 106 19.04 1.43 7.93
C GLU A 106 20.53 1.62 7.55
N GLY A 107 21.46 1.67 8.51
CA GLY A 107 22.91 1.79 8.24
C GLY A 107 23.39 3.20 7.84
N GLN A 108 22.56 4.24 7.96
CA GLN A 108 22.90 5.61 7.54
C GLN A 108 23.82 6.34 8.53
N LEU A 109 23.94 5.85 9.77
CA LEU A 109 24.68 6.51 10.86
C LEU A 109 26.09 5.94 11.11
N THR A 110 26.45 4.86 10.43
CA THR A 110 27.80 4.27 10.47
C THR A 110 28.66 4.90 9.38
N SER A 111 29.84 5.43 9.76
CA SER A 111 30.81 5.97 8.81
C SER A 111 31.20 4.91 7.78
N ILE A 112 31.08 5.27 6.50
CA ILE A 112 31.32 4.43 5.31
C ILE A 112 32.75 3.83 5.31
N ASP A 113 33.68 4.42 6.06
CA ASP A 113 35.09 3.97 6.15
C ASP A 113 35.31 2.66 6.92
N ALA A 114 34.28 2.11 7.57
CA ALA A 114 34.36 0.81 8.27
C ALA A 114 33.90 -0.39 7.42
N ILE A 115 33.64 -0.20 6.12
CA ILE A 115 33.04 -1.20 5.23
C ILE A 115 34.10 -2.13 4.59
N ASP A 116 35.37 -1.72 4.49
CA ASP A 116 36.45 -2.52 3.87
C ASP A 116 37.37 -3.27 4.87
N GLY A 117 36.85 -3.58 6.06
CA GLY A 117 37.58 -4.39 7.03
C GLY A 117 36.70 -5.51 7.57
N GLU A 118 36.91 -6.72 7.04
CA GLU A 118 36.70 -7.98 7.76
C GLU A 118 37.57 -7.92 9.03
N LYS A 119 37.09 -7.22 10.06
CA LYS A 119 37.49 -7.49 11.42
C LYS A 119 36.54 -8.57 11.89
N GLU A 120 37.04 -9.80 11.86
CA GLU A 120 36.54 -10.90 12.68
C GLU A 120 36.19 -10.32 14.06
N ASP A 121 35.00 -10.65 14.54
CA ASP A 121 34.60 -10.35 15.90
C ASP A 121 35.67 -10.94 16.83
N GLU A 122 36.50 -10.10 17.44
CA GLU A 122 37.22 -10.47 18.65
C GLU A 122 36.13 -10.68 19.72
N GLU A 123 35.55 -11.87 19.75
CA GLU A 123 34.88 -12.41 20.91
C GLU A 123 35.92 -12.41 22.04
N THR A 124 35.99 -11.33 22.82
CA THR A 124 36.59 -11.38 24.14
C THR A 124 35.75 -12.36 24.95
N HIS A 125 36.15 -13.64 24.96
CA HIS A 125 35.59 -14.63 25.85
C HIS A 125 35.63 -14.06 27.28
N PRO A 126 34.48 -13.91 27.96
CA PRO A 126 34.52 -13.61 29.38
C PRO A 126 35.14 -14.82 30.07
N VAL A 127 36.31 -14.63 30.66
CA VAL A 127 36.96 -15.64 31.52
C VAL A 127 35.90 -16.19 32.47
N SER A 128 35.73 -17.51 32.47
CA SER A 128 34.69 -18.17 33.25
C SER A 128 34.85 -17.77 34.73
N VAL A 129 33.74 -17.31 35.33
CA VAL A 129 33.70 -16.86 36.74
C VAL A 129 34.18 -17.95 37.70
N THR A 130 34.17 -19.21 37.24
CA THR A 130 34.63 -20.40 37.96
C THR A 130 36.17 -20.50 38.08
N GLU A 131 36.94 -20.10 37.06
CA GLU A 131 38.41 -20.25 37.08
C GLU A 131 39.12 -19.18 37.93
N ALA A 132 38.51 -17.99 38.06
CA ALA A 132 39.03 -16.93 38.92
C ALA A 132 38.67 -17.15 40.41
N ALA A 133 37.59 -17.88 40.69
CA ALA A 133 37.12 -18.16 42.06
C ALA A 133 37.93 -19.25 42.77
N GLU A 134 38.57 -20.17 42.04
CA GLU A 134 39.40 -21.24 42.65
C GLU A 134 40.75 -20.74 43.18
N LYS A 135 41.20 -19.55 42.78
CA LYS A 135 42.53 -19.02 43.16
C LYS A 135 42.52 -18.01 44.32
N VAL A 136 41.36 -17.65 44.88
CA VAL A 136 41.26 -16.62 45.92
C VAL A 136 40.59 -17.19 47.18
N SER A 137 41.37 -17.29 48.25
CA SER A 137 40.88 -17.69 49.58
C SER A 137 39.94 -16.61 50.13
N LEU A 138 38.72 -17.02 50.53
CA LEU A 138 37.57 -16.18 50.92
C LEU A 138 37.79 -15.18 52.07
N LEU A 139 38.94 -15.19 52.74
CA LEU A 139 39.20 -14.41 53.95
C LEU A 139 40.04 -13.14 53.74
N GLU A 140 40.54 -12.90 52.52
CA GLU A 140 41.34 -11.70 52.18
C GLU A 140 40.83 -11.04 50.89
N GLU A 141 39.56 -10.67 50.84
CA GLU A 141 39.00 -9.92 49.71
C GLU A 141 39.25 -8.40 49.90
N THR A 142 40.40 -7.90 49.44
CA THR A 142 40.56 -6.46 49.22
C THR A 142 39.89 -6.08 47.90
N VAL A 143 38.68 -5.50 47.98
CA VAL A 143 37.95 -4.99 46.81
C VAL A 143 38.71 -3.81 46.21
N LYS A 144 39.60 -4.09 45.24
CA LYS A 144 40.13 -3.07 44.33
C LYS A 144 39.14 -2.88 43.18
N PRO A 145 38.84 -1.65 42.75
CA PRO A 145 38.00 -1.42 41.59
C PRO A 145 38.61 -2.11 40.37
N ARG A 146 37.80 -2.91 39.65
CA ARG A 146 38.24 -3.64 38.45
C ARG A 146 38.77 -2.64 37.42
N SER A 147 39.96 -2.89 36.89
CA SER A 147 40.72 -1.97 36.01
C SER A 147 40.12 -1.82 34.61
N ASP A 148 39.33 -2.78 34.15
CA ASP A 148 38.75 -2.80 32.79
C ASP A 148 37.23 -2.97 32.85
N LEU A 149 36.53 -1.97 33.37
CA LEU A 149 35.07 -1.91 33.23
C LEU A 149 34.73 -1.32 31.85
N PRO A 150 33.87 -1.98 31.05
CA PRO A 150 33.43 -1.41 29.79
C PRO A 150 32.70 -0.08 30.04
N HIS A 151 32.83 0.85 29.09
CA HIS A 151 32.18 2.15 29.19
C HIS A 151 30.66 1.98 29.34
N LEU A 152 30.06 2.73 30.26
CA LEU A 152 28.61 2.69 30.52
C LEU A 152 27.79 3.07 29.28
N LEU A 153 28.33 3.97 28.46
CA LEU A 153 27.73 4.47 27.23
C LEU A 153 28.71 4.24 26.09
N VAL A 154 28.22 3.65 25.00
CA VAL A 154 28.95 3.47 23.74
C VAL A 154 28.31 4.37 22.71
N HIS A 155 29.13 5.05 21.89
CA HIS A 155 28.58 5.92 20.86
C HIS A 155 27.92 5.09 19.76
N LEU A 156 26.79 5.56 19.23
CA LEU A 156 26.00 4.78 18.27
C LEU A 156 26.77 4.47 16.99
N SER A 157 27.70 5.34 16.57
CA SER A 157 28.55 5.12 15.40
C SER A 157 29.63 4.06 15.59
N GLU A 158 29.97 3.71 16.83
CA GLU A 158 31.00 2.70 17.13
C GLU A 158 30.43 1.28 17.08
N ARG A 159 29.11 1.12 17.23
CA ARG A 159 28.42 -0.17 17.22
C ARG A 159 27.77 -0.44 15.86
N ARG A 160 28.19 -1.50 15.18
CA ARG A 160 27.53 -1.97 13.94
C ARG A 160 26.09 -2.44 14.25
N PRO A 161 25.07 -1.93 13.51
CA PRO A 161 23.68 -2.35 13.69
C PRO A 161 23.46 -3.77 13.15
N GLU A 162 22.55 -4.53 13.78
CA GLU A 162 22.08 -5.78 13.20
C GLU A 162 21.23 -5.51 11.95
N LYS A 163 21.31 -6.41 10.95
CA LYS A 163 20.46 -6.32 9.75
C LYS A 163 19.01 -6.64 10.09
N LEU A 164 18.13 -5.66 9.94
CA LEU A 164 16.70 -5.76 10.24
C LEU A 164 15.85 -5.45 9.02
N HIS A 165 14.72 -6.15 8.89
CA HIS A 165 13.75 -5.96 7.81
C HIS A 165 12.58 -5.07 8.23
N TYR A 166 12.28 -5.00 9.54
CA TYR A 166 11.18 -4.21 10.04
C TYR A 166 11.39 -3.75 11.49
N ILE A 167 10.72 -2.65 11.84
CA ILE A 167 10.58 -2.20 13.23
C ILE A 167 9.09 -2.24 13.57
N GLY A 168 8.74 -2.79 14.71
CA GLY A 168 7.37 -2.86 15.17
C GLY A 168 7.16 -2.33 16.58
N VAL A 169 5.92 -2.05 16.92
CA VAL A 169 5.51 -1.53 18.23
C VAL A 169 4.20 -2.19 18.63
N SER A 170 4.05 -2.49 19.92
CA SER A 170 2.79 -2.92 20.53
C SER A 170 2.40 -1.94 21.63
N PHE A 171 1.21 -1.35 21.56
CA PHE A 171 0.75 -0.34 22.51
C PHE A 171 -0.79 -0.31 22.65
N GLY A 172 -1.29 0.32 23.71
CA GLY A 172 -2.72 0.57 23.90
C GLY A 172 -3.23 1.67 22.95
N LEU A 173 -4.28 1.36 22.17
CA LEU A 173 -4.75 2.20 21.08
C LEU A 173 -5.38 3.50 21.61
N THR A 174 -4.63 4.59 21.51
CA THR A 174 -5.11 5.95 21.74
C THR A 174 -4.87 6.82 20.50
N LEU A 175 -5.69 7.87 20.32
CA LEU A 175 -5.56 8.77 19.16
C LEU A 175 -4.18 9.43 19.09
N ASN A 176 -3.62 9.84 20.23
CA ASN A 176 -2.34 10.54 20.30
C ASN A 176 -1.17 9.61 19.94
N LEU A 177 -1.12 8.41 20.52
CA LEU A 177 -0.06 7.44 20.22
C LEU A 177 -0.16 6.94 18.78
N PHE A 178 -1.38 6.65 18.30
CA PHE A 178 -1.56 6.18 16.93
C PHE A 178 -1.11 7.24 15.90
N ARG A 179 -1.43 8.52 16.12
CA ARG A 179 -0.95 9.61 15.27
C ARG A 179 0.56 9.78 15.34
N PHE A 180 1.16 9.61 16.53
CA PHE A 180 2.60 9.63 16.70
C PHE A 180 3.28 8.57 15.83
N TRP A 181 2.87 7.30 15.94
CA TRP A 181 3.45 6.21 15.15
C TRP A 181 3.21 6.37 13.66
N ARG A 182 2.00 6.78 13.27
CA ARG A 182 1.69 7.08 11.87
C ARG A 182 2.62 8.15 11.28
N LYS A 183 2.89 9.23 12.01
CA LYS A 183 3.79 10.30 11.55
C LYS A 183 5.18 9.76 11.21
N HIS A 184 5.61 8.68 11.88
CA HIS A 184 6.89 8.00 11.66
C HIS A 184 6.84 6.87 10.62
N LYS A 185 5.79 6.82 9.79
CA LYS A 185 5.56 5.79 8.77
C LYS A 185 5.44 4.39 9.37
N PHE A 186 4.71 4.25 10.48
CA PHE A 186 4.25 2.94 10.96
C PHE A 186 2.82 2.71 10.50
N ALA A 187 2.55 1.50 10.03
CA ALA A 187 1.23 1.05 9.61
C ALA A 187 0.71 -0.10 10.49
N PRO A 188 -0.57 -0.08 10.88
CA PRO A 188 -1.17 -1.16 11.66
C PRO A 188 -1.35 -2.43 10.84
N PHE A 189 -1.11 -3.58 11.48
CA PHE A 189 -1.48 -4.89 10.95
C PHE A 189 -2.46 -5.64 11.86
N TYR A 190 -2.55 -5.25 13.13
CA TYR A 190 -3.39 -5.91 14.11
C TYR A 190 -3.92 -4.95 15.17
N ILE A 191 -5.20 -5.10 15.51
CA ILE A 191 -5.86 -4.47 16.65
C ILE A 191 -6.68 -5.56 17.36
N CYS A 192 -6.45 -5.73 18.65
CA CYS A 192 -7.19 -6.68 19.47
C CYS A 192 -8.66 -6.26 19.57
N GLN A 193 -9.58 -7.20 19.33
CA GLN A 193 -11.02 -6.92 19.42
C GLN A 193 -11.49 -6.72 20.86
N ILE A 194 -10.83 -7.38 21.81
CA ILE A 194 -11.16 -7.31 23.23
C ILE A 194 -10.28 -6.22 23.86
N PRO A 195 -10.88 -5.17 24.46
CA PRO A 195 -10.11 -4.18 25.18
C PRO A 195 -9.49 -4.80 26.43
N ASN A 196 -8.33 -4.30 26.83
CA ASN A 196 -7.68 -4.76 28.04
C ASN A 196 -8.54 -4.40 29.28
N GLY A 197 -8.71 -5.34 30.22
CA GLY A 197 -9.54 -5.13 31.41
C GLY A 197 -9.02 -4.04 32.36
N VAL A 198 -7.72 -3.73 32.31
CA VAL A 198 -7.10 -2.70 33.15
C VAL A 198 -7.23 -1.30 32.55
N THR A 199 -6.88 -1.15 31.27
CA THR A 199 -6.83 0.18 30.62
C THR A 199 -8.09 0.52 29.85
N GLY A 200 -8.92 -0.45 29.51
CA GLY A 200 -10.06 -0.29 28.59
C GLY A 200 -9.64 -0.05 27.14
N GLU A 201 -8.35 -0.07 26.84
CA GLU A 201 -7.81 0.20 25.50
C GLU A 201 -7.58 -1.10 24.72
N HIS A 202 -7.76 -1.05 23.41
CA HIS A 202 -7.44 -2.16 22.52
C HIS A 202 -5.93 -2.20 22.28
N THR A 203 -5.30 -3.37 22.40
CA THR A 203 -3.88 -3.52 21.99
C THR A 203 -3.77 -3.37 20.48
N CYS A 204 -2.91 -2.47 20.02
CA CYS A 204 -2.59 -2.26 18.60
C CYS A 204 -1.13 -2.59 18.34
N MET A 205 -0.90 -3.34 17.26
CA MET A 205 0.44 -3.63 16.75
C MET A 205 0.62 -2.97 15.39
N VAL A 206 1.70 -2.22 15.27
CA VAL A 206 2.09 -1.48 14.06
C VAL A 206 3.49 -1.88 13.63
N ILE A 207 3.74 -1.86 12.34
CA ILE A 207 5.03 -2.20 11.72
C ILE A 207 5.44 -1.08 10.77
N LYS A 208 6.74 -0.81 10.72
CA LYS A 208 7.42 -0.03 9.71
C LYS A 208 8.41 -0.96 8.98
N PRO A 209 8.22 -1.23 7.69
CA PRO A 209 9.23 -1.93 6.91
C PRO A 209 10.47 -1.04 6.79
N LEU A 210 11.65 -1.64 6.90
CA LEU A 210 12.93 -0.98 6.67
C LEU A 210 13.39 -1.25 5.23
N THR A 211 14.12 -0.31 4.66
CA THR A 211 14.79 -0.51 3.37
C THR A 211 16.01 -1.40 3.60
N ASN A 212 16.05 -2.55 2.94
CA ASN A 212 17.18 -3.48 2.95
C ASN A 212 17.37 -4.05 1.54
N ASP A 213 18.60 -4.41 1.20
CA ASP A 213 18.97 -4.96 -0.12
C ASP A 213 18.40 -6.38 -0.33
N ASP A 214 18.08 -7.08 0.75
CA ASP A 214 17.60 -8.47 0.74
C ASP A 214 16.18 -8.64 0.20
N ILE A 215 15.38 -7.56 0.11
CA ILE A 215 13.99 -7.61 -0.36
C ILE A 215 13.84 -6.76 -1.61
N GLU A 216 13.58 -7.40 -2.75
CA GLU A 216 13.23 -6.72 -4.00
C GLU A 216 11.92 -5.95 -3.83
N ALA A 217 12.01 -4.66 -3.49
CA ALA A 217 10.86 -3.79 -3.45
C ALA A 217 10.43 -3.48 -4.90
N SER A 218 9.21 -3.87 -5.26
CA SER A 218 8.56 -3.35 -6.46
C SER A 218 8.48 -1.84 -6.32
N GLY A 219 9.17 -1.11 -7.21
CA GLY A 219 9.36 0.34 -7.08
C GLY A 219 8.04 1.10 -6.88
N SER A 220 8.12 2.17 -6.07
CA SER A 220 7.09 3.18 -5.72
C SER A 220 6.14 2.91 -4.54
N ASP A 221 6.08 1.70 -3.98
CA ASP A 221 5.20 1.42 -2.84
C ASP A 221 5.82 1.90 -1.51
N GLU A 222 5.15 2.86 -0.84
CA GLU A 222 5.57 3.41 0.48
C GLU A 222 5.79 2.32 1.55
N TRP A 223 5.11 1.17 1.40
CA TRP A 223 5.09 0.07 2.36
C TRP A 223 5.83 -1.19 1.88
N GLY A 224 6.43 -1.18 0.68
CA GLY A 224 7.16 -2.32 0.12
C GLY A 224 6.42 -3.66 0.28
N PHE A 225 7.10 -4.66 0.86
CA PHE A 225 6.53 -6.00 1.09
C PHE A 225 5.30 -6.03 2.02
N PHE A 226 5.09 -4.97 2.82
CA PHE A 226 3.98 -4.88 3.76
C PHE A 226 2.66 -4.38 3.12
N SER A 227 2.73 -3.82 1.90
CA SER A 227 1.59 -3.30 1.14
C SER A 227 0.36 -4.25 1.08
N PRO A 228 0.48 -5.52 0.64
CA PRO A 228 -0.67 -6.44 0.55
C PRO A 228 -1.29 -6.76 1.92
N PHE A 229 -0.46 -6.89 2.96
CA PHE A 229 -0.92 -7.16 4.33
C PHE A 229 -1.67 -5.96 4.91
N TYR A 230 -1.20 -4.75 4.63
CA TYR A 230 -1.89 -3.53 5.03
C TYR A 230 -3.27 -3.39 4.37
N GLN A 231 -3.36 -3.69 3.06
CA GLN A 231 -4.65 -3.69 2.35
C GLN A 231 -5.63 -4.73 2.91
N ASP A 232 -5.14 -5.92 3.25
CA ASP A 232 -5.96 -6.93 3.92
C ASP A 232 -6.42 -6.49 5.31
N PHE A 233 -5.52 -5.91 6.11
CA PHE A 233 -5.87 -5.31 7.40
C PHE A 233 -6.96 -4.25 7.27
N ARG A 234 -6.84 -3.31 6.32
CA ARG A 234 -7.86 -2.25 6.09
C ARG A 234 -9.22 -2.84 5.79
N ARG A 235 -9.29 -3.88 4.94
CA ARG A 235 -10.54 -4.58 4.61
C ARG A 235 -11.16 -5.28 5.82
N ARG A 236 -10.35 -5.98 6.62
CA ARG A 236 -10.81 -6.64 7.86
C ARG A 236 -11.27 -5.62 8.91
N PHE A 237 -10.50 -4.56 9.10
CA PHE A 237 -10.81 -3.51 10.06
C PHE A 237 -12.14 -2.81 9.73
N ALA A 238 -12.39 -2.50 8.45
CA ALA A 238 -13.66 -1.94 8.00
C ALA A 238 -14.87 -2.83 8.37
N ARG A 239 -14.72 -4.16 8.25
CA ARG A 239 -15.78 -5.13 8.64
C ARG A 239 -15.98 -5.20 10.15
N PHE A 240 -14.92 -5.06 10.95
CA PHE A 240 -15.00 -5.09 12.41
C PHE A 240 -15.52 -3.79 13.03
N LEU A 241 -15.52 -2.68 12.30
CA LEU A 241 -16.10 -1.41 12.78
C LEU A 241 -17.59 -1.51 13.13
N GLY A 242 -18.33 -2.38 12.44
CA GLY A 242 -19.76 -2.58 12.70
C GLY A 242 -20.07 -3.46 13.92
N SER A 243 -19.08 -4.17 14.46
CA SER A 243 -19.23 -5.11 15.57
C SER A 243 -18.28 -4.74 16.71
N SER A 244 -17.10 -5.36 16.78
CA SER A 244 -16.16 -5.27 17.90
C SER A 244 -15.64 -3.85 18.15
N PHE A 245 -15.61 -3.00 17.12
CA PHE A 245 -15.16 -1.60 17.24
C PHE A 245 -16.29 -0.58 17.11
N LYS A 246 -17.54 -0.98 17.35
CA LYS A 246 -18.71 -0.10 17.25
C LYS A 246 -18.61 1.13 18.16
N ALA A 247 -18.09 0.95 19.37
CA ALA A 247 -17.94 2.02 20.37
C ALA A 247 -16.68 2.89 20.19
N MET A 248 -15.83 2.60 19.19
CA MET A 248 -14.60 3.35 18.96
C MET A 248 -14.91 4.80 18.55
N GLU A 249 -14.10 5.75 19.02
CA GLU A 249 -14.22 7.16 18.63
C GLU A 249 -14.06 7.33 17.12
N CYS A 250 -14.96 8.09 16.48
CA CYS A 250 -14.95 8.31 15.03
C CYS A 250 -13.60 8.86 14.53
N LYS A 251 -13.00 9.80 15.27
CA LYS A 251 -11.69 10.38 14.91
C LYS A 251 -10.57 9.34 14.92
N LEU A 252 -10.61 8.39 15.85
CA LEU A 252 -9.66 7.30 15.93
C LEU A 252 -9.87 6.31 14.78
N ALA A 253 -11.11 5.90 14.51
CA ALA A 253 -11.43 5.00 13.40
C ALA A 253 -11.05 5.60 12.03
N MET A 254 -11.35 6.89 11.81
CA MET A 254 -10.94 7.64 10.62
C MET A 254 -9.42 7.75 10.51
N SER A 255 -8.73 7.94 11.65
CA SER A 255 -7.28 7.85 11.68
C SER A 255 -6.90 6.45 11.20
N VAL A 256 -7.24 5.37 11.89
CA VAL A 256 -6.79 3.99 11.54
C VAL A 256 -7.02 3.64 10.06
N LEU A 257 -8.21 3.89 9.51
CA LEU A 257 -8.51 3.57 8.10
C LEU A 257 -7.73 4.39 7.07
N ASN A 258 -7.34 5.63 7.42
CA ASN A 258 -6.68 6.60 6.55
C ASN A 258 -7.25 6.64 5.12
N PRO A 259 -8.55 6.88 4.94
CA PRO A 259 -9.13 6.90 3.61
C PRO A 259 -8.56 8.05 2.78
N GLU A 260 -8.38 7.81 1.48
CA GLU A 260 -8.18 8.89 0.53
C GLU A 260 -9.47 9.70 0.40
N ILE A 261 -9.49 10.91 0.97
CA ILE A 261 -10.67 11.78 0.96
C ILE A 261 -10.72 12.62 -0.33
N ASN A 262 -9.54 12.97 -0.85
CA ASN A 262 -9.36 13.81 -2.04
C ASN A 262 -8.89 12.95 -3.21
N PHE A 263 -9.83 12.37 -3.94
CA PHE A 263 -9.54 11.79 -5.25
C PHE A 263 -9.31 12.95 -6.23
N THR A 264 -8.07 13.42 -6.38
CA THR A 264 -7.68 14.22 -7.54
C THR A 264 -7.89 13.37 -8.78
N LYS A 265 -8.59 13.94 -9.78
CA LYS A 265 -8.99 13.29 -11.04
C LYS A 265 -7.87 12.44 -11.64
N SER A 266 -7.76 11.19 -11.24
CA SER A 266 -6.85 10.21 -11.82
C SER A 266 -7.62 8.91 -11.90
N GLU A 267 -8.04 8.66 -13.13
CA GLU A 267 -8.55 7.43 -13.74
C GLU A 267 -9.60 6.60 -12.98
N PRO A 268 -10.65 6.10 -13.67
CA PRO A 268 -11.51 5.09 -13.07
C PRO A 268 -10.61 3.91 -12.67
N ALA A 269 -10.70 3.45 -11.43
CA ALA A 269 -10.02 2.23 -11.03
C ALA A 269 -10.42 1.13 -12.03
N ALA A 270 -9.42 0.48 -12.62
CA ALA A 270 -9.62 -0.74 -13.37
C ALA A 270 -10.32 -1.76 -12.46
N GLU A 271 -11.20 -2.57 -13.05
CA GLU A 271 -12.11 -3.54 -12.39
C GLU A 271 -13.46 -2.96 -11.93
N ASN A 272 -14.22 -2.41 -12.89
CA ASN A 272 -15.65 -2.14 -12.74
C ASN A 272 -16.51 -3.43 -12.58
N GLU A 273 -15.91 -4.62 -12.67
CA GLU A 273 -16.62 -5.91 -12.54
C GLU A 273 -17.27 -6.11 -11.16
N LEU A 274 -16.75 -5.45 -10.12
CA LEU A 274 -17.16 -5.70 -8.73
C LEU A 274 -18.43 -4.95 -8.29
N LEU A 275 -18.89 -3.97 -9.07
CA LEU A 275 -20.20 -3.33 -8.84
C LEU A 275 -21.35 -4.19 -9.40
N ASN A 276 -21.08 -5.02 -10.41
CA ASN A 276 -22.09 -5.78 -11.18
C ASN A 276 -22.76 -6.94 -10.43
N GLY A 277 -22.48 -7.12 -9.14
CA GLY A 277 -23.20 -8.05 -8.26
C GLY A 277 -23.61 -7.49 -6.90
N VAL A 278 -23.26 -6.24 -6.60
CA VAL A 278 -23.45 -5.66 -5.25
C VAL A 278 -24.68 -4.75 -5.19
N LEU A 279 -25.06 -4.11 -6.29
CA LEU A 279 -26.22 -3.21 -6.37
C LEU A 279 -27.19 -3.65 -7.47
N SER A 280 -28.47 -3.75 -7.13
CA SER A 280 -29.54 -4.02 -8.11
C SER A 280 -29.94 -2.74 -8.85
N PRO A 281 -30.45 -2.81 -10.10
CA PRO A 281 -31.08 -1.66 -10.77
C PRO A 281 -32.20 -1.01 -9.92
N HIS A 282 -32.90 -1.79 -9.10
CA HIS A 282 -33.91 -1.26 -8.18
C HIS A 282 -33.29 -0.40 -7.06
N ASP A 283 -32.09 -0.73 -6.60
CA ASP A 283 -31.39 0.04 -5.57
C ASP A 283 -30.93 1.39 -6.11
N LEU A 284 -30.55 1.47 -7.39
CA LEU A 284 -30.26 2.74 -8.06
C LEU A 284 -31.50 3.64 -8.14
N ASN A 285 -32.67 3.07 -8.47
CA ASN A 285 -33.94 3.81 -8.49
C ASN A 285 -34.33 4.33 -7.10
N ARG A 286 -34.14 3.51 -6.05
CA ARG A 286 -34.35 3.92 -4.65
C ARG A 286 -33.42 5.06 -4.25
N LEU A 287 -32.15 4.96 -4.62
CA LEU A 287 -31.15 5.99 -4.39
C LEU A 287 -31.54 7.30 -5.10
N GLU A 288 -31.97 7.22 -6.36
CA GLU A 288 -32.47 8.37 -7.13
C GLU A 288 -33.65 9.04 -6.42
N ALA A 289 -34.65 8.27 -6.00
CA ALA A 289 -35.83 8.78 -5.32
C ALA A 289 -35.47 9.49 -4.00
N TYR A 290 -34.50 8.96 -3.24
CA TYR A 290 -33.96 9.61 -2.05
C TYR A 290 -33.21 10.91 -2.37
N THR A 291 -32.38 10.92 -3.42
CA THR A 291 -31.64 12.14 -3.82
C THR A 291 -32.56 13.29 -4.26
N ARG A 292 -33.75 12.95 -4.77
CA ARG A 292 -34.85 13.87 -5.12
C ARG A 292 -35.75 14.24 -3.93
N ARG A 293 -35.47 13.72 -2.74
CA ARG A 293 -36.25 13.92 -1.49
C ARG A 293 -37.68 13.39 -1.58
N LEU A 294 -37.92 12.37 -2.39
CA LEU A 294 -39.24 11.74 -2.53
C LEU A 294 -39.49 10.66 -1.47
N VAL A 295 -38.42 10.16 -0.83
CA VAL A 295 -38.45 9.02 0.08
C VAL A 295 -37.67 9.34 1.35
N ASP A 296 -38.11 8.77 2.47
CA ASP A 296 -37.44 8.88 3.76
C ASP A 296 -36.11 8.10 3.83
N PHE A 297 -35.27 8.51 4.78
CA PHE A 297 -33.96 7.90 5.05
C PHE A 297 -34.02 6.38 5.31
N ASN A 298 -35.09 5.87 5.90
CA ASN A 298 -35.19 4.45 6.26
C ASN A 298 -35.15 3.52 5.03
N MET A 299 -35.53 4.00 3.85
CA MET A 299 -35.51 3.20 2.61
C MET A 299 -34.13 3.10 1.96
N ILE A 300 -33.10 3.74 2.50
CA ILE A 300 -31.72 3.61 2.00
C ILE A 300 -30.75 3.10 3.07
N LEU A 301 -31.27 2.75 4.26
CA LEU A 301 -30.46 2.39 5.42
C LEU A 301 -29.69 1.09 5.18
N ASP A 302 -30.30 0.15 4.45
CA ASP A 302 -29.71 -1.11 3.97
C ASP A 302 -28.56 -0.88 2.97
N LEU A 303 -28.66 0.15 2.13
CA LEU A 303 -27.65 0.48 1.12
C LEU A 303 -26.43 1.21 1.71
N LEU A 304 -26.59 1.87 2.86
CA LEU A 304 -25.56 2.71 3.45
C LEU A 304 -24.29 1.94 3.84
N PRO A 305 -24.36 0.77 4.53
CA PRO A 305 -23.17 -0.03 4.82
C PRO A 305 -22.47 -0.53 3.56
N ILE A 306 -23.24 -0.90 2.54
CA ILE A 306 -22.69 -1.39 1.27
C ILE A 306 -21.88 -0.29 0.60
N LEU A 307 -22.47 0.89 0.42
CA LEU A 307 -21.80 2.04 -0.17
C LEU A 307 -20.59 2.50 0.66
N ALA A 308 -20.70 2.46 1.99
CA ALA A 308 -19.58 2.78 2.87
C ALA A 308 -18.40 1.82 2.67
N HIS A 309 -18.64 0.50 2.62
CA HIS A 309 -17.56 -0.47 2.38
C HIS A 309 -16.88 -0.27 1.01
N GLN A 310 -17.65 0.06 -0.03
CA GLN A 310 -17.08 0.34 -1.36
C GLN A 310 -16.31 1.66 -1.39
N TYR A 311 -16.73 2.67 -0.62
CA TYR A 311 -16.02 3.94 -0.48
C TYR A 311 -14.70 3.80 0.27
N PHE A 312 -14.73 3.21 1.47
CA PHE A 312 -13.53 3.05 2.30
C PHE A 312 -12.58 1.97 1.74
N GLY A 313 -13.05 1.11 0.84
CA GLY A 313 -12.22 0.21 0.04
C GLY A 313 -11.64 0.83 -1.24
N GLU A 314 -11.73 2.16 -1.41
CA GLU A 314 -11.17 2.93 -2.53
C GLU A 314 -11.70 2.56 -3.93
N LYS A 315 -12.78 1.79 -3.99
CA LYS A 315 -13.48 1.44 -5.24
C LYS A 315 -14.37 2.58 -5.72
N LEU A 316 -15.02 3.29 -4.80
CA LEU A 316 -15.77 4.51 -5.10
C LEU A 316 -14.88 5.74 -4.91
N ARG A 317 -14.23 6.18 -5.99
CA ARG A 317 -13.36 7.37 -6.01
C ARG A 317 -14.16 8.68 -6.06
N VAL A 318 -14.92 8.96 -5.00
CA VAL A 318 -15.77 10.14 -4.87
C VAL A 318 -15.22 11.11 -3.84
N ALA A 319 -14.97 12.36 -4.22
CA ALA A 319 -14.48 13.37 -3.27
C ALA A 319 -15.56 13.73 -2.23
N LEU A 320 -15.31 13.40 -0.96
CA LEU A 320 -16.15 13.77 0.19
C LEU A 320 -15.44 14.82 1.03
N SER A 321 -16.20 15.63 1.79
CA SER A 321 -15.57 16.44 2.83
C SER A 321 -15.19 15.57 4.04
N PRO A 322 -14.22 15.98 4.89
CA PRO A 322 -13.85 15.20 6.07
C PRO A 322 -15.05 14.93 7.01
N VAL A 323 -15.96 15.89 7.12
CA VAL A 323 -17.21 15.74 7.90
C VAL A 323 -18.17 14.75 7.24
N GLN A 324 -18.29 14.77 5.91
CA GLN A 324 -19.09 13.79 5.16
C GLN A 324 -18.53 12.36 5.30
N ALA A 325 -17.21 12.20 5.21
CA ALA A 325 -16.56 10.91 5.38
C ALA A 325 -16.72 10.38 6.82
N SER A 326 -16.57 11.24 7.83
CA SER A 326 -16.79 10.89 9.24
C SER A 326 -18.24 10.45 9.49
N LEU A 327 -19.21 11.16 8.90
CA LEU A 327 -20.62 10.79 8.97
C LEU A 327 -20.88 9.41 8.32
N LEU A 328 -20.33 9.19 7.13
CA LEU A 328 -20.46 7.92 6.41
C LEU A 328 -19.81 6.76 7.19
N LEU A 329 -18.69 7.01 7.88
CA LEU A 329 -18.05 6.02 8.75
C LEU A 329 -18.96 5.64 9.92
N CYS A 330 -19.52 6.62 10.64
CA CYS A 330 -20.36 6.34 11.81
C CYS A 330 -21.65 5.62 11.44
N MET A 331 -22.36 6.09 10.41
CA MET A 331 -23.65 5.51 10.05
C MET A 331 -23.52 4.26 9.18
N GLY A 332 -22.52 4.20 8.30
CA GLY A 332 -22.35 3.10 7.34
C GLY A 332 -21.44 1.97 7.82
N LEU A 333 -20.29 2.28 8.43
CA LEU A 333 -19.37 1.24 8.92
C LEU A 333 -19.65 0.86 10.37
N GLN A 334 -19.83 1.83 11.27
CA GLN A 334 -20.08 1.56 12.69
C GLN A 334 -21.54 1.20 13.01
N ASN A 335 -22.45 1.32 12.04
CA ASN A 335 -23.89 1.06 12.20
C ASN A 335 -24.47 1.76 13.45
N GLN A 336 -24.12 3.04 13.62
CA GLN A 336 -24.54 3.87 14.74
C GLN A 336 -25.76 4.71 14.41
N ASP A 337 -26.56 5.00 15.44
CA ASP A 337 -27.76 5.81 15.31
C ASP A 337 -27.45 7.31 15.20
N ILE A 338 -28.42 8.06 14.66
CA ILE A 338 -28.33 9.51 14.50
C ILE A 338 -28.08 10.22 15.84
N THR A 339 -28.60 9.68 16.95
CA THR A 339 -28.38 10.22 18.30
C THR A 339 -26.91 10.13 18.71
N TYR A 340 -26.24 9.02 18.41
CA TYR A 340 -24.82 8.85 18.68
C TYR A 340 -23.96 9.79 17.83
N VAL A 341 -24.30 9.90 16.54
CA VAL A 341 -23.62 10.80 15.59
C VAL A 341 -23.73 12.27 16.04
N LYS A 342 -24.88 12.68 16.56
CA LYS A 342 -25.08 14.02 17.13
C LYS A 342 -24.08 14.33 18.24
N GLY A 343 -23.85 13.38 19.16
CA GLY A 343 -22.89 13.55 20.26
C GLY A 343 -21.43 13.57 19.81
N GLN A 344 -21.07 12.79 18.78
CA GLN A 344 -19.70 12.71 18.28
C GLN A 344 -19.30 13.89 17.38
N LEU A 345 -20.21 14.34 16.50
CA LEU A 345 -19.94 15.39 15.52
C LEU A 345 -20.44 16.78 15.92
N ASN A 346 -21.19 16.90 17.03
CA ASN A 346 -21.84 18.14 17.48
C ASN A 346 -22.72 18.80 16.40
N LEU A 347 -23.43 17.98 15.61
CA LEU A 347 -24.31 18.44 14.52
C LEU A 347 -25.79 18.23 14.87
N ASN A 348 -26.67 19.08 14.34
CA ASN A 348 -28.10 18.89 14.48
C ASN A 348 -28.60 17.74 13.59
N ARG A 349 -29.74 17.14 13.99
CA ARG A 349 -30.37 16.04 13.24
C ARG A 349 -30.73 16.43 11.81
N SER A 350 -31.22 17.66 11.60
CA SER A 350 -31.51 18.20 10.27
C SER A 350 -30.26 18.23 9.39
N ASP A 351 -29.15 18.70 9.94
CA ASP A 351 -27.90 18.89 9.21
C ASP A 351 -27.29 17.55 8.81
N ILE A 352 -27.39 16.54 9.69
CA ILE A 352 -26.98 15.16 9.41
C ILE A 352 -27.73 14.60 8.19
N LEU A 353 -29.07 14.75 8.15
CA LEU A 353 -29.88 14.26 7.03
C LEU A 353 -29.57 15.01 5.73
N VAL A 354 -29.37 16.33 5.79
CA VAL A 354 -28.97 17.12 4.62
C VAL A 354 -27.59 16.69 4.10
N LEU A 355 -26.63 16.44 5.00
CA LEU A 355 -25.30 15.93 4.63
C LEU A 355 -25.39 14.55 3.99
N LEU A 356 -26.24 13.67 4.52
CA LEU A 356 -26.45 12.33 3.95
C LEU A 356 -27.04 12.39 2.54
N ILE A 357 -28.03 13.25 2.30
CA ILE A 357 -28.56 13.50 0.95
C ILE A 357 -27.46 13.97 0.01
N LYS A 358 -26.58 14.89 0.45
CA LYS A 358 -25.44 15.36 -0.36
C LYS A 358 -24.45 14.24 -0.67
N ILE A 359 -24.18 13.34 0.27
CA ILE A 359 -23.32 12.16 0.05
C ILE A 359 -23.95 11.23 -0.99
N MET A 360 -25.23 10.90 -0.81
CA MET A 360 -25.96 10.02 -1.73
C MET A 360 -26.08 10.60 -3.14
N GLN A 361 -26.25 11.92 -3.28
CA GLN A 361 -26.22 12.59 -4.57
C GLN A 361 -24.88 12.43 -5.28
N LYS A 362 -23.76 12.47 -4.54
CA LYS A 362 -22.43 12.24 -5.12
C LYS A 362 -22.25 10.79 -5.55
N PHE A 363 -22.67 9.82 -4.73
CA PHE A 363 -22.61 8.40 -5.08
C PHE A 363 -23.49 8.07 -6.29
N TYR A 364 -24.74 8.54 -6.31
CA TYR A 364 -25.64 8.35 -7.45
C TYR A 364 -25.04 8.93 -8.75
N LYS A 365 -24.52 10.15 -8.72
CA LYS A 365 -23.87 10.76 -9.89
C LYS A 365 -22.67 9.95 -10.39
N TYR A 366 -21.88 9.39 -9.49
CA TYR A 366 -20.75 8.53 -9.85
C TYR A 366 -21.22 7.21 -10.47
N LEU A 367 -22.13 6.51 -9.80
CA LEU A 367 -22.68 5.23 -10.27
C LEU A 367 -23.39 5.37 -11.61
N HIS A 368 -24.21 6.41 -11.79
CA HIS A 368 -24.85 6.71 -13.07
C HIS A 368 -23.83 7.02 -14.16
N LYS A 369 -22.73 7.71 -13.85
CA LYS A 369 -21.66 7.96 -14.82
C LYS A 369 -20.93 6.68 -15.22
N VAL A 370 -20.73 5.76 -14.28
CA VAL A 370 -20.13 4.44 -14.55
C VAL A 370 -21.06 3.59 -15.41
N ALA A 371 -22.32 3.45 -15.00
CA ALA A 371 -23.33 2.70 -15.75
C ALA A 371 -23.54 3.25 -17.17
N ALA A 372 -23.58 4.58 -17.35
CA ALA A 372 -23.68 5.19 -18.68
C ALA A 372 -22.47 4.85 -19.57
N LYS A 373 -21.24 4.84 -19.01
CA LYS A 373 -20.03 4.44 -19.74
C LYS A 373 -20.03 2.97 -20.13
N GLU A 374 -20.53 2.09 -19.26
CA GLU A 374 -20.67 0.67 -19.58
C GLU A 374 -21.65 0.45 -20.74
N ILE A 375 -22.80 1.12 -20.70
CA ILE A 375 -23.78 1.10 -21.80
C ILE A 375 -23.15 1.66 -23.09
N GLU A 376 -22.43 2.79 -23.05
CA GLU A 376 -21.72 3.34 -24.21
C GLU A 376 -20.64 2.39 -24.76
N SER A 377 -20.00 1.59 -23.91
CA SER A 377 -19.00 0.60 -24.32
C SER A 377 -19.63 -0.67 -24.90
N ALA A 378 -20.84 -1.03 -24.45
CA ALA A 378 -21.60 -2.19 -24.92
C ALA A 378 -22.40 -1.91 -26.21
N LEU A 379 -22.64 -0.65 -26.55
CA LEU A 379 -23.27 -0.27 -27.81
C LEU A 379 -22.33 -0.59 -28.99
N PRO A 380 -22.84 -1.20 -30.08
CA PRO A 380 -22.04 -1.50 -31.26
C PRO A 380 -21.53 -0.19 -31.87
N ARG A 381 -20.21 0.02 -31.82
CA ARG A 381 -19.58 1.16 -32.50
C ARG A 381 -19.68 0.92 -34.00
N LEU A 382 -20.41 1.78 -34.71
CA LEU A 382 -20.33 1.84 -36.17
C LEU A 382 -18.85 2.06 -36.53
N LYS A 383 -18.29 1.15 -37.34
CA LYS A 383 -16.93 1.29 -37.87
C LYS A 383 -16.86 2.67 -38.53
N LYS A 384 -16.04 3.57 -37.99
CA LYS A 384 -15.74 4.85 -38.64
C LYS A 384 -15.21 4.47 -40.02
N VAL A 385 -15.97 4.77 -41.07
CA VAL A 385 -15.48 4.66 -42.43
C VAL A 385 -14.43 5.75 -42.55
N GLU A 386 -13.17 5.38 -42.29
CA GLU A 386 -12.04 6.20 -42.69
C GLU A 386 -12.08 6.24 -44.22
N MET A 387 -12.52 7.37 -44.76
CA MET A 387 -12.40 7.67 -46.19
C MET A 387 -10.90 7.87 -46.48
N LEU A 388 -10.17 6.76 -46.61
CA LEU A 388 -8.83 6.77 -47.16
C LEU A 388 -8.96 7.22 -48.63
N PRO A 389 -8.24 8.27 -49.07
CA PRO A 389 -8.21 8.63 -50.48
C PRO A 389 -7.74 7.40 -51.26
N HIS A 390 -8.42 7.08 -52.36
CA HIS A 390 -8.02 5.98 -53.23
C HIS A 390 -6.53 6.13 -53.55
N SER A 391 -5.78 5.03 -53.41
CA SER A 391 -4.33 5.00 -53.62
C SER A 391 -3.92 5.20 -55.09
N ILE A 392 -4.90 5.28 -55.99
CA ILE A 392 -4.74 5.44 -57.43
C ILE A 392 -5.61 6.63 -57.82
N SER A 393 -5.01 7.63 -58.48
CA SER A 393 -5.77 8.77 -58.95
C SER A 393 -6.67 8.33 -60.12
N LEU A 394 -7.84 8.95 -60.26
CA LEU A 394 -8.74 8.74 -61.40
C LEU A 394 -8.01 8.93 -62.74
N ASP A 395 -7.03 9.83 -62.78
CA ASP A 395 -6.20 10.08 -63.96
C ASP A 395 -5.29 8.89 -64.29
N ASP A 396 -4.78 8.18 -63.28
CA ASP A 396 -3.95 6.98 -63.49
C ASP A 396 -4.77 5.80 -64.01
N GLU A 397 -6.01 5.62 -63.54
CA GLU A 397 -6.94 4.61 -64.08
C GLU A 397 -7.35 4.94 -65.53
N LEU A 398 -7.67 6.20 -65.81
CA LEU A 398 -8.00 6.65 -67.17
C LEU A 398 -6.83 6.46 -68.12
N ASN A 399 -5.60 6.75 -67.69
CA ASN A 399 -4.39 6.56 -68.48
C ASN A 399 -4.07 5.08 -68.71
N ALA A 400 -4.30 4.21 -67.72
CA ALA A 400 -4.13 2.77 -67.87
C ALA A 400 -5.16 2.20 -68.87
N ALA A 401 -6.42 2.61 -68.76
CA ALA A 401 -7.47 2.23 -69.71
C ALA A 401 -7.17 2.73 -71.14
N ALA A 402 -6.71 3.98 -71.28
CA ALA A 402 -6.32 4.56 -72.57
C ALA A 402 -5.16 3.79 -73.22
N LYS A 403 -4.13 3.39 -72.44
CA LYS A 403 -3.04 2.54 -72.93
C LYS A 403 -3.54 1.17 -73.40
N GLN A 404 -4.49 0.57 -72.68
CA GLN A 404 -5.09 -0.70 -73.08
C GLN A 404 -5.86 -0.58 -74.40
N VAL A 405 -6.63 0.50 -74.58
CA VAL A 405 -7.38 0.75 -75.81
C VAL A 405 -6.44 1.05 -76.98
N MET A 406 -5.40 1.87 -76.78
CA MET A 406 -4.39 2.12 -77.82
C MET A 406 -3.62 0.87 -78.21
N GLY A 407 -3.33 -0.03 -77.26
CA GLY A 407 -2.74 -1.33 -77.53
C GLY A 407 -3.63 -2.20 -78.42
N LYS A 408 -4.94 -2.26 -78.13
CA LYS A 408 -5.92 -2.99 -78.96
C LYS A 408 -6.04 -2.38 -80.36
N MET A 409 -6.13 -1.06 -80.47
CA MET A 409 -6.20 -0.37 -81.77
C MET A 409 -4.94 -0.59 -82.61
N LYS A 410 -3.75 -0.58 -82.00
CA LYS A 410 -2.50 -0.91 -82.72
C LYS A 410 -2.51 -2.35 -83.23
N ALA A 411 -2.89 -3.32 -82.40
CA ALA A 411 -2.98 -4.72 -82.80
C ALA A 411 -4.00 -4.94 -83.95
N GLU A 412 -5.15 -4.26 -83.91
CA GLU A 412 -6.13 -4.28 -84.99
C GLU A 412 -5.61 -3.63 -86.28
N SER A 413 -4.88 -2.51 -86.16
CA SER A 413 -4.30 -1.82 -87.31
C SER A 413 -3.18 -2.62 -87.99
N GLU A 414 -2.33 -3.31 -87.23
CA GLU A 414 -1.30 -4.22 -87.74
C GLU A 414 -1.94 -5.45 -88.40
N GLY A 415 -3.02 -5.98 -87.83
CA GLY A 415 -3.83 -7.04 -88.43
C GLY A 415 -4.41 -6.63 -89.80
N LEU A 416 -4.96 -5.42 -89.90
CA LEU A 416 -5.50 -4.85 -91.15
C LEU A 416 -4.42 -4.58 -92.20
N LEU A 417 -3.24 -4.11 -91.80
CA LEU A 417 -2.08 -3.93 -92.69
C LEU A 417 -1.59 -5.26 -93.26
N ASN A 418 -1.51 -6.32 -92.44
CA ASN A 418 -1.16 -7.66 -92.90
C ASN A 418 -2.21 -8.25 -93.85
N GLN A 419 -3.50 -8.02 -93.58
CA GLN A 419 -4.58 -8.47 -94.48
C GLN A 419 -4.55 -7.75 -95.84
N LYS A 420 -4.26 -6.44 -95.87
CA LYS A 420 -4.06 -5.67 -97.10
C LYS A 420 -2.81 -6.09 -97.88
N PHE A 421 -1.70 -6.39 -97.19
CA PHE A 421 -0.49 -6.92 -97.85
C PHE A 421 -0.74 -8.28 -98.51
N CYS A 422 -1.43 -9.20 -97.82
CA CYS A 422 -1.79 -10.51 -98.37
C CYS A 422 -2.73 -10.41 -99.59
N SER A 423 -3.69 -9.48 -99.57
CA SER A 423 -4.62 -9.29 -100.69
C SER A 423 -3.97 -8.61 -101.90
N VAL A 424 -3.03 -7.68 -101.69
CA VAL A 424 -2.23 -7.08 -102.80
C VAL A 424 -1.32 -8.12 -103.44
N MET A 425 -0.67 -8.99 -102.64
CA MET A 425 0.13 -10.11 -103.14
C MET A 425 -0.69 -11.10 -103.97
N GLN A 426 -1.92 -11.42 -103.54
CA GLN A 426 -2.84 -12.27 -104.31
C GLN A 426 -3.34 -11.60 -105.60
N LEU A 427 -3.52 -10.28 -105.62
CA LEU A 427 -3.91 -9.54 -106.82
C LEU A 427 -2.76 -9.43 -107.84
N TRP A 428 -1.51 -9.31 -107.37
CA TRP A 428 -0.32 -9.38 -108.22
C TRP A 428 -0.13 -10.78 -108.81
N ALA A 429 -0.36 -11.84 -108.04
CA ALA A 429 -0.31 -13.22 -108.53
C ALA A 429 -1.37 -13.51 -109.61
N LYS A 430 -2.53 -12.84 -109.58
CA LYS A 430 -3.58 -12.97 -110.61
C LYS A 430 -3.38 -12.11 -111.87
N LYS A 431 -2.42 -11.19 -111.88
CA LYS A 431 -2.15 -10.27 -113.02
C LYS A 431 -0.90 -10.61 -113.84
N LEU A 432 -0.18 -11.70 -113.54
CA LEU A 432 0.81 -12.26 -114.47
C LEU A 432 0.13 -13.25 -115.43
N PRO A 433 0.03 -12.95 -116.74
CA PRO A 433 -0.28 -13.97 -117.73
C PRO A 433 1.02 -14.73 -118.03
N LEU A 434 1.14 -15.97 -117.54
CA LEU A 434 2.10 -16.92 -118.09
C LEU A 434 1.67 -17.22 -119.54
N ARG A 435 2.37 -16.54 -120.45
CA ARG A 435 2.51 -16.99 -121.84
C ARG A 435 2.94 -18.45 -121.83
N LYS A 436 2.24 -19.24 -122.65
CA LYS A 436 2.55 -20.63 -123.07
C LYS A 436 3.98 -21.08 -122.79
N LEU A 437 4.10 -22.19 -122.06
CA LEU A 437 4.88 -23.36 -122.44
C LEU A 437 4.35 -24.58 -121.68
#